data_AF-A0A9D9RAE1-F1
#
_entry.id   AF-A0A9D9RAE1-F1
#
_cell.length_a   1.000
_cell.length_b   1.000
_cell.length_c   1.000
_cell.angle_alpha   90.00
_cell.angle_beta   90.00
_cell.angle_gamma   90.00
#
_symmetry.space_group_name_H-M   'P 1'
#
loop_
_entity.id
_entity.type
_entity.pdbx_description
1 polymer ?
#
loop_
_entity_poly.entity_id
_entity_poly.type
_entity_poly.pdbx_seq_one_letter_code
_entity_poly.pdbx_strand_id
1 'polypeptide(L)'
;MGKIISIVGVNGLLAALCEDGTVWKMDFQKGCWQPFPRITAQDAYGEKKTFMNTSVADLAISGRAKGALKRSGIDKVHQLAGLSESALRALPSIGDKSIYEIKQVFAAEDMSILDV
;
A
#
# COMPACT_ATOMS: atom_id res chain seq x y z
N MET A 1 -30.59 -4.09 14.98
CA MET A 1 -29.41 -4.42 15.81
C MET A 1 -29.39 -5.92 15.98
N GLY A 2 -28.35 -6.61 15.49
CA GLY A 2 -28.20 -8.05 15.67
C GLY A 2 -28.07 -8.40 17.16
N LYS A 3 -28.60 -9.55 17.56
CA LYS A 3 -28.48 -10.05 18.93
C LYS A 3 -27.03 -10.50 19.17
N ILE A 4 -26.45 -10.11 20.30
CA ILE A 4 -25.11 -10.57 20.70
C ILE A 4 -25.20 -12.05 21.04
N ILE A 5 -24.38 -12.86 20.38
CA ILE A 5 -24.30 -14.31 20.61
C ILE A 5 -23.12 -14.68 21.51
N SER A 6 -22.03 -13.92 21.48
CA SER A 6 -20.85 -14.18 22.30
C SER A 6 -20.03 -12.92 22.53
N ILE A 7 -19.36 -12.84 23.67
CA ILE A 7 -18.39 -11.79 24.00
C ILE A 7 -17.07 -12.46 24.37
N VAL A 8 -15.97 -12.02 23.75
CA VAL A 8 -14.63 -12.56 23.95
C VAL A 8 -13.70 -11.43 24.40
N GLY A 9 -12.89 -11.68 25.42
CA GLY A 9 -11.85 -10.79 25.89
C GLY A 9 -10.46 -11.38 25.63
N VAL A 10 -9.59 -10.67 24.91
CA VAL A 10 -8.19 -11.08 24.69
C VAL A 10 -7.28 -9.85 24.80
N ASN A 11 -6.28 -9.89 25.69
CA ASN A 11 -5.25 -8.84 25.83
C ASN A 11 -5.79 -7.40 25.89
N GLY A 12 -6.87 -7.17 26.65
CA GLY A 12 -7.49 -5.85 26.79
C GLY A 12 -8.39 -5.42 25.62
N LEU A 13 -8.56 -6.28 24.60
CA LEU A 13 -9.62 -6.15 23.60
C LEU A 13 -10.86 -6.90 24.08
N LEU A 14 -12.01 -6.25 24.01
CA LEU A 14 -13.31 -6.89 24.27
C LEU A 14 -14.13 -6.82 22.98
N ALA A 15 -14.51 -7.98 22.45
CA ALA A 15 -15.22 -8.12 21.19
C ALA A 15 -16.55 -8.85 21.38
N ALA A 16 -17.60 -8.41 20.68
CA ALA A 16 -18.91 -9.03 20.65
C ALA A 16 -19.20 -9.56 19.24
N LEU A 17 -19.60 -10.81 19.14
CA LEU A 17 -20.09 -11.43 17.91
C LEU A 17 -21.62 -11.39 17.92
N CYS A 18 -22.20 -10.98 16.80
CA CYS A 18 -23.63 -10.89 16.60
C CYS A 18 -24.14 -12.05 15.71
N GLU A 19 -25.44 -12.35 15.82
CA GLU A 19 -26.13 -13.39 15.03
C GLU A 19 -26.08 -13.15 13.51
N ASP A 20 -25.97 -11.88 13.09
CA ASP A 20 -25.80 -11.47 11.69
C ASP A 20 -24.36 -11.65 11.16
N GLY A 21 -23.46 -12.20 11.99
CA GLY A 21 -22.05 -12.38 11.66
C GLY A 21 -21.21 -11.12 11.80
N THR A 22 -21.78 -10.00 12.28
CA THR A 22 -20.99 -8.79 12.57
C THR A 22 -20.21 -8.95 13.87
N VAL A 23 -19.00 -8.38 13.89
CA VAL A 23 -18.15 -8.32 15.09
C VAL A 23 -18.02 -6.87 15.51
N TRP A 24 -18.13 -6.62 16.80
CA TRP A 24 -18.01 -5.31 17.41
C TRP A 24 -16.88 -5.34 18.42
N LYS A 25 -16.11 -4.26 18.56
CA LYS A 25 -15.10 -4.08 19.61
C LYS A 25 -15.52 -2.97 20.57
N MET A 26 -15.24 -3.14 21.85
CA MET A 26 -15.36 -2.08 22.83
C MET A 26 -14.13 -1.16 22.75
N ASP A 27 -14.37 0.13 22.52
CA ASP A 27 -13.36 1.17 22.72
C ASP A 27 -13.46 1.68 24.16
N PHE A 28 -12.51 1.25 25.01
CA PHE A 28 -12.49 1.62 26.42
C PHE A 28 -12.18 3.09 26.67
N GLN A 29 -11.56 3.80 25.72
CA GLN A 29 -11.29 5.23 25.87
C GLN A 29 -12.55 6.06 25.60
N LYS A 30 -13.34 5.64 24.60
CA LYS A 30 -14.58 6.34 24.21
C LYS A 30 -15.82 5.80 24.92
N GLY A 31 -15.72 4.66 25.60
CA GLY A 31 -16.84 4.00 26.27
C GLY A 31 -17.93 3.54 25.30
N CYS A 32 -17.57 3.22 24.05
CA CYS A 32 -18.53 2.88 23.01
C CYS A 32 -18.12 1.61 22.24
N TRP A 33 -19.12 0.89 21.75
CA TRP A 33 -18.89 -0.23 20.82
C TRP A 33 -18.69 0.32 19.41
N GLN A 34 -17.57 -0.04 18.81
CA GLN A 34 -17.27 0.24 17.41
C GLN A 34 -17.44 -1.05 16.62
N PRO A 35 -18.02 -1.01 15.41
CA PRO A 35 -17.94 -2.17 14.53
C PRO A 35 -16.46 -2.51 14.36
N PHE A 36 -16.10 -3.76 14.62
CA PHE A 36 -14.77 -4.23 14.23
C PHE A 36 -14.75 -4.07 12.72
N PRO A 37 -13.78 -3.33 12.14
CA PRO A 37 -13.73 -3.19 10.71
C PRO A 37 -13.76 -4.61 10.17
N ARG A 38 -14.80 -4.93 9.40
CA ARG A 38 -14.76 -6.08 8.51
C ARG A 38 -13.49 -5.80 7.74
N ILE A 39 -12.39 -6.49 8.03
CA ILE A 39 -11.18 -6.37 7.21
C ILE A 39 -11.64 -6.91 5.87
N THR A 40 -12.24 -6.05 5.08
CA THR A 40 -12.47 -6.35 3.70
C THR A 40 -11.08 -6.34 3.11
N ALA A 41 -10.78 -7.31 2.25
CA ALA A 41 -9.51 -7.31 1.52
C ALA A 41 -9.25 -5.95 0.84
N GLN A 42 -10.30 -5.14 0.62
CA GLN A 42 -10.24 -3.78 0.11
C GLN A 42 -9.63 -2.74 1.07
N ASP A 43 -9.77 -2.83 2.38
CA ASP A 43 -9.16 -1.81 3.28
C ASP A 43 -7.65 -2.02 3.44
N ALA A 44 -7.19 -3.27 3.35
CA ALA A 44 -5.75 -3.59 3.28
C ALA A 44 -5.11 -3.30 1.91
N TYR A 45 -5.92 -3.05 0.87
CA TYR A 45 -5.47 -2.88 -0.52
C TYR A 45 -5.91 -1.55 -1.17
N GLY A 46 -6.73 -0.76 -0.48
CA GLY A 46 -7.44 0.41 -1.00
C GLY A 46 -6.55 1.63 -1.13
N GLU A 47 -5.65 1.85 -0.18
CA GLU A 47 -4.69 2.96 -0.23
C GLU A 47 -3.53 2.67 -1.20
N LYS A 48 -3.07 1.41 -1.32
CA LYS A 48 -2.00 1.05 -2.28
C LYS A 48 -2.42 1.18 -3.75
N LYS A 49 -3.72 1.14 -4.06
CA LYS A 49 -4.24 1.20 -5.43
C LYS A 49 -4.16 2.59 -6.05
N THR A 50 -4.12 3.67 -5.25
CA THR A 50 -4.00 5.04 -5.77
C THR A 50 -2.57 5.32 -6.23
N PHE A 51 -1.55 4.93 -5.45
CA PHE A 51 -0.15 5.17 -5.79
C PHE A 51 0.28 4.50 -7.10
N MET A 52 -0.17 3.26 -7.36
CA MET A 52 0.11 2.55 -8.61
C MET A 52 -0.38 3.29 -9.86
N ASN A 53 -1.44 4.09 -9.74
CA ASN A 53 -2.02 4.86 -10.85
C ASN A 53 -1.44 6.28 -10.99
N THR A 54 -0.60 6.70 -10.04
CA THR A 54 0.10 7.98 -10.05
C THR A 54 1.09 8.05 -11.21
N SER A 55 1.31 9.26 -11.75
CA SER A 55 2.32 9.45 -12.78
C SER A 55 3.72 9.45 -12.19
N VAL A 56 4.70 8.91 -12.92
CA VAL A 56 6.12 9.03 -12.54
C VAL A 56 6.59 10.49 -12.48
N ALA A 57 5.86 11.42 -13.13
CA ALA A 57 6.11 12.85 -13.07
C ALA A 57 5.84 13.44 -11.68
N ASP A 58 4.90 12.86 -10.92
CA ASP A 58 4.49 13.34 -9.59
C ASP A 58 5.39 12.78 -8.48
N LEU A 59 6.25 11.81 -8.80
CA LEU A 59 7.22 11.24 -7.85
C LEU A 59 8.32 12.24 -7.50
N ALA A 60 8.81 12.17 -6.25
CA ALA A 60 9.92 12.98 -5.75
C ALA A 60 11.31 12.45 -6.20
N ILE A 61 11.48 12.18 -7.50
CA ILE A 61 12.76 11.74 -8.11
C ILE A 61 13.40 12.86 -8.94
N SER A 62 14.69 12.72 -9.27
CA SER A 62 15.39 13.71 -10.09
C SER A 62 14.82 13.81 -11.52
N GLY A 63 14.95 14.98 -12.13
CA GLY A 63 14.54 15.20 -13.54
C GLY A 63 15.25 14.28 -14.53
N ARG A 64 16.44 13.76 -14.19
CA ARG A 64 17.16 12.77 -15.01
C ARG A 64 16.47 11.40 -14.97
N ALA A 65 16.06 10.94 -13.79
CA ALA A 65 15.30 9.71 -13.64
C ALA A 65 13.94 9.81 -14.36
N LYS A 66 13.21 10.92 -14.19
CA LYS A 66 11.95 11.17 -14.92
C LYS A 66 12.15 11.15 -16.44
N GLY A 67 13.19 11.81 -16.92
CA GLY A 67 13.51 11.84 -18.35
C GLY A 67 13.88 10.47 -18.92
N ALA A 68 14.58 9.63 -18.16
CA ALA A 68 14.93 8.28 -18.57
C ALA A 68 13.70 7.35 -18.63
N LEU A 69 12.82 7.43 -17.62
CA LEU A 69 11.56 6.69 -17.59
C LEU A 69 10.65 7.10 -18.76
N LYS A 70 10.50 8.41 -19.01
CA LYS A 70 9.70 8.93 -20.12
C LYS A 70 10.23 8.50 -21.50
N ARG A 71 11.56 8.51 -21.70
CA ARG A 71 12.17 7.99 -22.95
C ARG A 71 11.94 6.50 -23.15
N SER A 72 11.79 5.75 -22.05
CA SER A 72 11.50 4.32 -22.05
C SER A 72 10.00 4.01 -22.17
N GLY A 73 9.14 5.04 -22.28
CA GLY A 73 7.69 4.88 -22.37
C GLY A 73 7.00 4.52 -21.04
N ILE A 74 7.66 4.79 -19.90
CA ILE A 74 7.14 4.53 -18.57
C ILE A 74 6.56 5.83 -18.01
N ASP A 75 5.24 5.92 -17.93
CA ASP A 75 4.52 7.12 -17.49
C ASP A 75 3.83 6.95 -16.14
N LYS A 76 3.59 5.70 -15.73
CA LYS A 76 2.86 5.33 -14.52
C LYS A 76 3.69 4.47 -13.57
N VAL A 77 3.42 4.60 -12.28
CA VAL A 77 4.09 3.81 -11.23
C VAL A 77 3.90 2.31 -11.43
N HIS A 78 2.70 1.85 -11.81
CA HIS A 78 2.46 0.42 -12.01
C HIS A 78 3.35 -0.20 -13.10
N GLN A 79 3.70 0.57 -14.15
CA GLN A 79 4.61 0.12 -15.19
C GLN A 79 6.04 0.00 -14.66
N LEU A 80 6.43 0.94 -13.79
CA LEU A 80 7.72 0.93 -13.12
C LEU A 80 7.84 -0.22 -12.10
N ALA A 81 6.78 -0.48 -11.33
CA ALA A 81 6.72 -1.56 -10.34
C ALA A 81 6.82 -2.97 -10.95
N GLY A 82 6.45 -3.11 -12.24
CA GLY A 82 6.58 -4.37 -12.98
C GLY A 82 7.98 -4.65 -13.53
N LEU A 83 8.93 -3.72 -13.37
CA LEU A 83 10.30 -3.89 -13.84
C LEU A 83 11.20 -4.38 -12.70
N SER A 84 12.09 -5.32 -13.02
CA SER A 84 13.19 -5.72 -12.14
C SER A 84 14.32 -4.69 -12.18
N GLU A 85 15.21 -4.73 -11.19
CA GLU A 85 16.43 -3.89 -11.19
C GLU A 85 17.29 -4.14 -12.44
N SER A 86 17.41 -5.39 -12.88
CA SER A 86 18.14 -5.74 -14.09
C SER A 86 17.52 -5.11 -15.35
N ALA A 87 16.18 -5.07 -15.43
CA ALA A 87 15.48 -4.40 -16.52
C ALA A 87 15.69 -2.88 -16.47
N LEU A 88 15.65 -2.27 -15.27
CA LEU A 88 15.94 -0.84 -15.10
C LEU A 88 17.37 -0.49 -15.54
N ARG A 89 18.34 -1.34 -15.24
CA ARG A 89 19.74 -1.14 -15.64
C ARG A 89 19.95 -1.30 -17.16
N ALA A 90 19.08 -2.06 -17.82
CA ALA A 90 19.08 -2.20 -19.28
C ALA A 90 18.42 -1.00 -20.01
N LEU A 91 17.71 -0.12 -19.30
CA LEU A 91 17.05 1.02 -19.93
C LEU A 91 18.07 2.09 -20.38
N PRO A 92 17.86 2.67 -21.57
CA PRO A 92 18.75 3.70 -22.08
C PRO A 92 18.72 4.94 -21.19
N SER A 93 19.90 5.40 -20.78
CA SER A 93 20.08 6.61 -19.96
C SER A 93 19.58 6.52 -18.51
N ILE A 94 19.44 5.31 -17.95
CA ILE A 94 19.39 5.10 -16.48
C ILE A 94 20.80 4.84 -15.96
N GLY A 95 21.18 5.52 -14.88
CA GLY A 95 22.43 5.24 -14.15
C GLY A 95 22.16 4.82 -12.71
N ASP A 96 23.18 4.31 -12.02
CA ASP A 96 23.07 3.76 -10.66
C ASP A 96 22.39 4.74 -9.67
N LYS A 97 22.66 6.04 -9.81
CA LYS A 97 22.00 7.08 -8.99
C LYS A 97 20.48 7.16 -9.22
N SER A 98 20.03 7.04 -10.47
CA SER A 98 18.59 7.05 -10.78
C SER A 98 17.90 5.78 -10.28
N ILE A 99 18.57 4.62 -10.35
CA ILE A 99 18.07 3.36 -9.77
C ILE A 99 17.92 3.50 -8.26
N TYR A 100 18.93 4.06 -7.59
CA TYR A 100 18.88 4.32 -6.15
C TYR A 100 17.72 5.25 -5.75
N GLU A 101 17.51 6.34 -6.49
CA GLU A 101 16.38 7.25 -6.24
C GLU A 101 15.03 6.55 -6.39
N ILE A 102 14.87 5.69 -7.41
CA ILE A 102 13.65 4.90 -7.62
C ILE A 102 13.44 3.93 -6.44
N LYS A 103 14.48 3.21 -6.01
CA LYS A 103 14.42 2.31 -4.85
C LYS A 103 14.01 3.05 -3.57
N GLN A 104 14.52 4.25 -3.35
CA GLN A 104 14.18 5.06 -2.18
C GLN A 104 12.71 5.48 -2.17
N VAL A 105 12.15 5.86 -3.33
CA VAL A 105 10.71 6.20 -3.43
C VAL A 105 9.82 4.99 -3.15
N PHE A 106 10.19 3.82 -3.68
CA PHE A 106 9.44 2.60 -3.40
C PHE A 106 9.54 2.20 -1.92
N ALA A 107 10.72 2.29 -1.32
CA ALA A 107 10.93 2.01 0.10
C ALA A 107 10.14 2.97 1.01
N ALA A 108 10.01 4.25 0.64
CA ALA A 108 9.22 5.22 1.38
C ALA A 108 7.72 4.90 1.39
N GLU A 109 7.22 4.26 0.33
CA GLU A 109 5.82 3.84 0.15
C GLU A 109 5.57 2.40 0.63
N ASP A 110 6.52 1.82 1.39
CA ASP A 110 6.49 0.44 1.85
C ASP A 110 6.27 -0.58 0.71
N MET A 111 6.97 -0.33 -0.40
CA MET A 111 7.02 -1.19 -1.58
C MET A 111 8.45 -1.60 -1.90
N SER A 112 8.63 -2.86 -2.25
CA SER A 112 9.88 -3.37 -2.79
C SER A 112 9.78 -3.50 -4.29
N ILE A 113 10.83 -3.07 -5.00
CA ILE A 113 11.04 -3.52 -6.39
C ILE A 113 11.36 -5.02 -6.32
N LEU A 114 10.90 -5.79 -7.31
CA LEU A 114 11.18 -7.22 -7.38
C LEU A 114 12.69 -7.46 -7.59
N ASP A 115 13.39 -7.84 -6.53
CA ASP A 115 14.71 -8.49 -6.59
C ASP A 115 14.47 -9.99 -6.83
N VAL A 116 14.39 -10.37 -8.12
CA VAL A 116 14.36 -11.78 -8.56
C VAL A 116 15.72 -12.16 -9.11
#